data_AF-A0A1M7AH44-F1
#
_entry.id   AF-A0A1M7AH44-F1
#
_cell.length_a   1.000
_cell.length_b   1.000
_cell.length_c   1.000
_cell.angle_alpha   90.00
_cell.angle_beta   90.00
_cell.angle_gamma   90.00
#
_symmetry.space_group_name_H-M   'P 1'
#
loop_
_entity.id
_entity.type
_entity.pdbx_description
1 polymer ?
#
loop_
_entity_poly.entity_id
_entity_poly.type
_entity_poly.pdbx_seq_one_letter_code
_entity_poly.pdbx_strand_id
1 'polypeptide(L)'
;MKQKPLEPSFNMPQAELLLMASTKLGYMRRDAADFAGRGVKPARLDGFDTLIQQFADMPTEEEMVQSAAVLTQAKDALRVQLLSAMQALMGKVGLKHNDRTPAYKAFGTSGLNSAREAELYTGIRQAVRVGRRTLSDYKEQGVTEAELAALADLNEQFLDALHEQQDAENESYSTTQTRLRAANALYEELSYLSEVGKALYVQTDVTKHEQYVIYDKVPAPKQ
;
A
#
# COMPACT_ATOMS: atom_id res chain seq x y z
N MET A 1 23.74 -3.92 -4.93
CA MET A 1 23.27 -5.21 -5.49
C MET A 1 21.77 -5.29 -5.24
N LYS A 2 20.94 -5.49 -6.27
CA LYS A 2 19.50 -5.74 -6.05
C LYS A 2 19.37 -7.13 -5.38
N GLN A 3 18.77 -7.21 -4.20
CA GLN A 3 18.45 -8.50 -3.58
C GLN A 3 17.52 -9.27 -4.53
N LYS A 4 17.77 -10.58 -4.69
CA LYS A 4 16.87 -11.45 -5.44
C LYS A 4 15.50 -11.46 -4.74
N PRO A 5 14.37 -11.30 -5.46
CA PRO A 5 13.05 -11.40 -4.86
C PRO A 5 12.89 -12.73 -4.12
N LEU A 6 12.21 -12.72 -2.97
CA LEU A 6 11.82 -13.96 -2.30
C LEU A 6 10.89 -14.77 -3.22
N GLU A 7 11.02 -16.10 -3.17
CA GLU A 7 10.13 -17.02 -3.88
C GLU A 7 9.31 -17.81 -2.85
N PRO A 8 8.05 -18.18 -3.16
CA PRO A 8 7.23 -18.99 -2.27
C PRO A 8 7.76 -20.42 -2.18
N SER A 9 7.88 -20.90 -0.95
CA SER A 9 8.28 -22.28 -0.59
C SER A 9 7.13 -23.29 -0.69
N PHE A 10 5.93 -22.82 -1.00
CA PHE A 10 4.68 -23.58 -1.12
C PHE A 10 4.05 -23.34 -2.51
N ASN A 11 3.12 -24.20 -2.91
CA ASN A 11 2.43 -24.14 -4.22
C ASN A 11 0.92 -23.87 -4.10
N MET A 12 0.42 -23.52 -2.92
CA MET A 12 -0.99 -23.15 -2.69
C MET A 12 -1.16 -21.62 -2.58
N PRO A 13 -2.35 -21.07 -2.81
CA PRO A 13 -2.66 -19.69 -2.47
C PRO A 13 -2.41 -19.38 -1.00
N GLN A 14 -1.99 -18.14 -0.71
CA GLN A 14 -1.69 -17.71 0.67
C GLN A 14 -2.90 -17.78 1.61
N ALA A 15 -4.11 -17.54 1.10
CA ALA A 15 -5.34 -17.72 1.87
C ALA A 15 -5.60 -19.19 2.23
N GLU A 16 -5.29 -20.10 1.32
CA GLU A 16 -5.38 -21.55 1.57
C GLU A 16 -4.35 -22.00 2.60
N LEU A 17 -3.12 -21.49 2.52
CA LEU A 17 -2.07 -21.72 3.53
C LEU A 17 -2.54 -21.34 4.93
N LEU A 18 -3.14 -20.14 5.07
CA LEU A 18 -3.65 -19.67 6.36
C LEU A 18 -4.75 -20.59 6.91
N LEU A 19 -5.73 -20.95 6.07
CA LEU A 19 -6.81 -21.85 6.46
C LEU A 19 -6.27 -23.24 6.84
N MET A 20 -5.33 -23.77 6.07
CA MET A 20 -4.72 -25.07 6.31
C MET A 20 -3.91 -25.08 7.61
N ALA A 21 -3.12 -24.03 7.86
CA ALA A 21 -2.36 -23.86 9.10
C ALA A 21 -3.28 -23.83 10.32
N SER A 22 -4.34 -23.02 10.28
CA SER A 22 -5.33 -22.91 11.37
C SER A 22 -6.05 -24.25 11.62
N THR A 23 -6.48 -24.93 10.55
CA THR A 23 -7.15 -26.23 10.64
C THR A 23 -6.23 -27.28 11.29
N LYS A 24 -4.97 -27.36 10.84
CA LYS A 24 -4.00 -28.33 11.35
C LYS A 24 -3.55 -28.02 12.77
N LEU A 25 -3.43 -26.74 13.16
CA LEU A 25 -3.23 -26.36 14.55
C LEU A 25 -4.34 -26.92 15.46
N GLY A 26 -5.60 -26.88 15.00
CA GLY A 26 -6.72 -27.50 15.71
C GLY A 26 -6.52 -29.00 15.96
N TYR A 27 -6.05 -29.74 14.94
CA TYR A 27 -5.72 -31.16 15.09
C TYR A 27 -4.54 -31.38 16.04
N MET A 28 -3.47 -30.59 15.92
CA MET A 28 -2.29 -30.68 16.80
C MET A 28 -2.65 -30.41 18.26
N ARG A 29 -3.54 -29.44 18.53
CA ARG A 29 -4.03 -29.16 19.89
C ARG A 29 -4.88 -30.30 20.44
N ARG A 30 -5.74 -30.90 19.61
CA ARG A 30 -6.49 -32.12 19.99
C ARG A 30 -5.55 -33.27 20.34
N ASP A 31 -4.49 -33.43 19.56
CA ASP A 31 -3.53 -34.53 19.64
C ASP A 31 -2.26 -34.18 20.47
N ALA A 32 -2.31 -33.12 21.27
CA ALA A 32 -1.12 -32.52 21.90
C ALA A 32 -0.33 -33.50 22.79
N ALA A 33 -1.01 -34.47 23.42
CA ALA A 33 -0.36 -35.50 24.23
C ALA A 33 0.56 -36.41 23.40
N ASP A 34 0.14 -36.79 22.20
CA ASP A 34 0.93 -37.63 21.29
C ASP A 34 2.13 -36.85 20.73
N PHE A 35 1.90 -35.58 20.38
CA PHE A 35 2.93 -34.64 19.93
C PHE A 35 4.02 -34.37 20.98
N ALA A 36 3.65 -34.30 22.25
CA ALA A 36 4.60 -34.15 23.36
C ALA A 36 5.62 -35.31 23.41
N GLY A 37 5.18 -36.53 23.06
CA GLY A 37 6.04 -37.71 22.95
C GLY A 37 7.11 -37.61 21.83
N ARG A 38 6.92 -36.70 20.86
CA ARG A 38 7.89 -36.40 19.78
C ARG A 38 8.61 -35.06 19.99
N GLY A 39 8.53 -34.48 21.19
CA GLY A 39 9.24 -33.24 21.54
C GLY A 39 8.51 -31.95 21.14
N VAL A 40 7.29 -32.03 20.60
CA VAL A 40 6.47 -30.85 20.32
C VAL A 40 5.67 -30.49 21.58
N LYS A 41 6.14 -29.46 22.28
CA LYS A 41 5.53 -28.97 23.53
C LYS A 41 4.42 -27.94 23.22
N PRO A 42 3.49 -27.70 24.17
CA PRO A 42 2.44 -26.68 24.01
C PRO A 42 2.97 -25.31 23.56
N ALA A 43 4.09 -24.85 24.12
CA ALA A 43 4.71 -23.58 23.75
C ALA A 43 5.08 -23.46 22.25
N ARG A 44 5.39 -24.58 21.57
CA ARG A 44 5.65 -24.58 20.13
C ARG A 44 4.38 -24.42 19.32
N LEU A 45 3.27 -25.01 19.78
CA LEU A 45 1.95 -24.82 19.15
C LEU A 45 1.45 -23.38 19.35
N ASP A 46 1.75 -22.76 20.49
CA ASP A 46 1.44 -21.33 20.72
C ASP A 46 2.30 -20.41 19.83
N GLY A 47 3.57 -20.78 19.61
CA GLY A 47 4.42 -20.12 18.62
C GLY A 47 3.88 -20.25 17.19
N PHE A 48 3.36 -21.43 16.83
CA PHE A 48 2.72 -21.64 15.53
C PHE A 48 1.43 -20.83 15.38
N ASP A 49 0.59 -20.76 16.42
CA ASP A 49 -0.60 -19.89 16.46
C ASP A 49 -0.21 -18.41 16.28
N THR A 50 0.88 -17.97 16.92
CA THR A 50 1.40 -16.62 16.76
C THR A 50 1.80 -16.32 15.31
N LEU A 51 2.45 -17.27 14.62
CA LEU A 51 2.77 -17.12 13.18
C LEU A 51 1.51 -17.01 12.31
N ILE A 52 0.47 -17.78 12.64
CA ILE A 52 -0.83 -17.73 11.93
C ILE A 52 -1.44 -16.34 12.09
N GLN A 53 -1.55 -15.81 13.31
CA GLN A 53 -2.14 -14.49 13.56
C GLN A 53 -1.32 -13.38 12.91
N GLN A 54 0.01 -13.39 13.07
CA GLN A 54 0.89 -12.41 12.44
C GLN A 54 0.74 -12.38 10.92
N PHE A 55 0.57 -13.54 10.28
CA PHE A 55 0.35 -13.59 8.84
C PHE A 55 -1.07 -13.16 8.43
N ALA A 56 -2.08 -13.47 9.24
CA ALA A 56 -3.46 -13.07 9.01
C ALA A 56 -3.66 -11.55 9.12
N ASP A 57 -2.94 -10.91 10.05
CA ASP A 57 -3.01 -9.46 10.28
C ASP A 57 -2.23 -8.64 9.24
N MET A 58 -1.43 -9.28 8.39
CA MET A 58 -0.70 -8.59 7.33
C MET A 58 -1.63 -8.22 6.17
N PRO A 59 -1.58 -6.97 5.68
CA PRO A 59 -2.44 -6.52 4.59
C PRO A 59 -2.19 -7.34 3.32
N THR A 60 -3.27 -7.67 2.65
CA THR A 60 -3.26 -8.34 1.35
C THR A 60 -2.87 -7.37 0.24
N GLU A 61 -2.42 -7.91 -0.89
CA GLU A 61 -2.10 -7.10 -2.07
C GLU A 61 -3.34 -6.30 -2.54
N GLU A 62 -4.54 -6.87 -2.43
CA GLU A 62 -5.79 -6.19 -2.78
C GLU A 62 -6.06 -4.99 -1.87
N GLU A 63 -5.92 -5.14 -0.55
CA GLU A 63 -6.09 -4.03 0.40
C GLU A 63 -5.08 -2.90 0.14
N MET A 64 -3.84 -3.27 -0.22
CA MET A 64 -2.80 -2.30 -0.56
C MET A 64 -3.11 -1.55 -1.87
N VAL A 65 -3.65 -2.25 -2.88
CA VAL A 65 -4.12 -1.62 -4.12
C VAL A 65 -5.26 -0.64 -3.84
N GLN A 66 -6.22 -1.01 -2.98
CA GLN A 66 -7.32 -0.12 -2.62
C GLN A 66 -6.83 1.10 -1.82
N SER A 67 -5.89 0.90 -0.89
CA SER A 67 -5.28 2.01 -0.14
C SER A 67 -4.58 3.01 -1.07
N ALA A 68 -3.78 2.51 -2.03
CA ALA A 68 -3.13 3.36 -3.04
C ALA A 68 -4.15 4.08 -3.96
N ALA A 69 -5.26 3.43 -4.29
CA ALA A 69 -6.34 4.05 -5.07
C ALA A 69 -6.99 5.22 -4.33
N VAL A 70 -7.20 5.11 -3.02
CA VAL A 70 -7.73 6.20 -2.17
C VAL A 70 -6.80 7.41 -2.18
N LEU A 71 -5.48 7.19 -2.02
CA LEU A 71 -4.48 8.26 -2.07
C LEU A 71 -4.44 8.94 -3.44
N THR A 72 -4.53 8.15 -4.51
CA THR A 72 -4.61 8.65 -5.89
C THR A 72 -5.84 9.54 -6.08
N GLN A 73 -7.01 9.10 -5.60
CA GLN A 73 -8.24 9.87 -5.68
C GLN A 73 -8.16 11.19 -4.89
N ALA A 74 -7.55 11.18 -3.70
CA ALA A 74 -7.36 12.37 -2.88
C ALA A 74 -6.47 13.41 -3.58
N LYS A 75 -5.32 12.96 -4.13
CA LYS A 75 -4.41 13.80 -4.93
C LYS A 75 -5.12 14.38 -6.16
N ASP A 76 -5.87 13.57 -6.89
CA ASP A 76 -6.57 14.02 -8.10
C ASP A 76 -7.66 15.04 -7.78
N ALA A 77 -8.36 14.87 -6.64
CA ALA A 77 -9.30 15.86 -6.16
C ALA A 77 -8.62 17.21 -5.85
N LEU A 78 -7.44 17.19 -5.22
CA LEU A 78 -6.64 18.40 -4.97
C LEU A 78 -6.18 19.06 -6.28
N ARG A 79 -5.75 18.27 -7.28
CA ARG A 79 -5.40 18.77 -8.62
C ARG A 79 -6.57 19.53 -9.25
N VAL A 80 -7.78 18.98 -9.20
CA VAL A 80 -8.98 19.63 -9.74
C VAL A 80 -9.26 20.94 -9.01
N GLN A 81 -9.16 20.95 -7.68
CA GLN A 81 -9.34 22.16 -6.89
C GLN A 81 -8.31 23.23 -7.23
N LEU A 82 -7.03 22.86 -7.40
CA LEU A 82 -5.95 23.78 -7.78
C LEU A 82 -6.20 24.43 -9.13
N LEU A 83 -6.57 23.64 -10.14
CA LEU A 83 -6.85 24.15 -11.48
C LEU A 83 -8.07 25.07 -11.48
N SER A 84 -9.11 24.72 -10.73
CA SER A 84 -10.31 25.55 -10.57
C SER A 84 -10.01 26.89 -9.89
N ALA A 85 -9.28 26.86 -8.77
CA ALA A 85 -8.87 28.08 -8.06
C ALA A 85 -7.94 28.96 -8.90
N MET A 86 -7.03 28.33 -9.66
CA MET A 86 -6.16 29.03 -10.60
C MET A 86 -6.95 29.70 -11.72
N GLN A 87 -7.94 29.00 -12.29
CA GLN A 87 -8.80 29.55 -13.34
C GLN A 87 -9.62 30.74 -12.82
N ALA A 88 -10.12 30.67 -11.58
CA ALA A 88 -10.83 31.77 -10.95
C ALA A 88 -9.91 33.02 -10.78
N LEU A 89 -8.69 32.82 -10.30
CA LEU A 89 -7.69 33.90 -10.18
C LEU A 89 -7.39 34.53 -11.54
N MET A 90 -7.09 33.71 -12.55
CA MET A 90 -6.76 34.18 -13.89
C MET A 90 -7.95 34.83 -14.61
N GLY A 91 -9.18 34.45 -14.26
CA GLY A 91 -10.39 35.13 -14.73
C GLY A 91 -10.43 36.59 -14.29
N LYS A 92 -10.06 36.88 -13.03
CA LYS A 92 -9.98 38.25 -12.50
C LYS A 92 -8.87 39.07 -13.16
N VAL A 93 -7.68 38.48 -13.30
CA VAL A 93 -6.57 39.09 -14.05
C VAL A 93 -6.99 39.37 -15.50
N GLY A 94 -7.75 38.45 -16.09
CA GLY A 94 -8.33 38.52 -17.43
C GLY A 94 -9.22 39.73 -17.69
N LEU A 95 -9.86 40.29 -16.64
CA LEU A 95 -10.71 41.48 -16.75
C LEU A 95 -9.91 42.74 -17.10
N LYS A 96 -8.62 42.77 -16.78
CA LYS A 96 -7.71 43.91 -17.05
C LYS A 96 -6.74 43.63 -18.18
N HIS A 97 -6.35 42.37 -18.36
CA HIS A 97 -5.33 41.96 -19.32
C HIS A 97 -5.77 40.73 -20.11
N ASN A 98 -5.63 40.77 -21.44
CA ASN A 98 -5.78 39.55 -22.24
C ASN A 98 -4.55 38.63 -22.11
N ASP A 99 -4.73 37.38 -22.52
CA ASP A 99 -3.76 36.28 -22.48
C ASP A 99 -2.46 36.52 -23.27
N ARG A 100 -2.45 37.49 -24.20
CA ARG A 100 -1.26 37.84 -24.98
C ARG A 100 -0.33 38.81 -24.27
N THR A 101 -0.82 39.51 -23.24
CA THR A 101 -0.06 40.56 -22.53
C THR A 101 1.05 39.97 -21.65
N PRO A 102 2.17 40.69 -21.45
CA PRO A 102 3.21 40.28 -20.51
C PRO A 102 2.71 40.14 -19.07
N ALA A 103 1.78 41.01 -18.65
CA ALA A 103 1.21 40.99 -17.31
C ALA A 103 0.41 39.71 -17.03
N TYR A 104 -0.41 39.26 -17.98
CA TYR A 104 -1.12 37.98 -17.87
C TYR A 104 -0.15 36.79 -17.90
N LYS A 105 0.81 36.80 -18.85
CA LYS A 105 1.79 35.71 -19.01
C LYS A 105 2.73 35.54 -17.83
N ALA A 106 2.99 36.61 -17.06
CA ALA A 106 3.86 36.55 -15.88
C ALA A 106 3.38 35.53 -14.84
N PHE A 107 2.07 35.28 -14.75
CA PHE A 107 1.50 34.27 -13.85
C PHE A 107 1.92 32.84 -14.21
N GLY A 108 2.40 32.57 -15.44
CA GLY A 108 2.95 31.27 -15.80
C GLY A 108 1.93 30.13 -15.88
N THR A 109 0.66 30.44 -16.12
CA THR A 109 -0.45 29.46 -16.05
C THR A 109 -0.70 28.71 -17.36
N SER A 110 0.08 28.98 -18.40
CA SER A 110 -0.05 28.34 -19.71
C SER A 110 0.22 26.84 -19.60
N GLY A 111 -0.75 26.02 -20.03
CA GLY A 111 -0.59 24.57 -20.12
C GLY A 111 -0.73 23.81 -18.79
N LEU A 112 -1.08 24.47 -17.68
CA LEU A 112 -1.18 23.81 -16.36
C LEU A 112 -2.21 22.66 -16.31
N ASN A 113 -3.26 22.72 -17.13
CA ASN A 113 -4.28 21.66 -17.20
C ASN A 113 -3.67 20.28 -17.54
N SER A 114 -2.67 20.26 -18.42
CA SER A 114 -1.96 19.05 -18.86
C SER A 114 -0.56 18.92 -18.24
N ALA A 115 -0.19 19.81 -17.33
CA ALA A 115 1.13 19.83 -16.72
C ALA A 115 1.34 18.62 -15.81
N ARG A 116 2.59 18.15 -15.77
CA ARG A 116 3.01 17.15 -14.77
C ARG A 116 2.90 17.71 -13.36
N GLU A 117 2.87 16.86 -12.36
CA GLU A 117 2.63 17.25 -10.96
C GLU A 117 3.63 18.31 -10.47
N ALA A 118 4.93 18.12 -10.76
CA ALA A 118 5.97 19.09 -10.42
C ALA A 118 5.81 20.43 -11.15
N GLU A 119 5.40 20.39 -12.41
CA GLU A 119 5.13 21.60 -13.21
C GLU A 119 3.88 22.33 -12.71
N LEU A 120 2.84 21.59 -12.30
CA LEU A 120 1.66 22.15 -11.67
C LEU A 120 2.04 22.84 -10.36
N TYR A 121 2.71 22.14 -9.44
CA TYR A 121 3.13 22.70 -8.15
C TYR A 121 3.95 23.99 -8.31
N THR A 122 4.96 23.97 -9.19
CA THR A 122 5.82 25.13 -9.44
C THR A 122 5.07 26.27 -10.15
N GLY A 123 4.16 25.94 -11.07
CA GLY A 123 3.29 26.91 -11.75
C GLY A 123 2.33 27.62 -10.80
N ILE A 124 1.65 26.90 -9.91
CA ILE A 124 0.79 27.50 -8.89
C ILE A 124 1.61 28.41 -7.96
N ARG A 125 2.78 27.95 -7.50
CA ARG A 125 3.68 28.74 -6.65
C ARG A 125 4.16 30.02 -7.34
N GLN A 126 4.44 29.96 -8.64
CA GLN A 126 4.76 31.15 -9.44
C GLN A 126 3.58 32.12 -9.50
N ALA A 127 2.38 31.63 -9.82
CA ALA A 127 1.18 32.46 -9.93
C ALA A 127 0.82 33.14 -8.60
N VAL A 128 0.92 32.45 -7.46
CA VAL A 128 0.75 33.05 -6.13
C VAL A 128 1.78 34.15 -5.89
N ARG A 129 3.06 33.88 -6.18
CA ARG A 129 4.15 34.86 -6.00
C ARG A 129 3.94 36.12 -6.86
N VAL A 130 3.52 35.95 -8.12
CA VAL A 130 3.21 37.07 -9.01
C VAL A 130 1.97 37.81 -8.52
N GLY A 131 0.89 37.10 -8.21
CA GLY A 131 -0.35 37.68 -7.68
C GLY A 131 -0.11 38.57 -6.46
N ARG A 132 0.71 38.11 -5.50
CA ARG A 132 1.10 38.90 -4.32
C ARG A 132 1.88 40.16 -4.68
N ARG A 133 2.85 40.04 -5.60
CA ARG A 133 3.66 41.17 -6.07
C ARG A 133 2.82 42.24 -6.76
N THR A 134 1.76 41.85 -7.47
CA THR A 134 0.89 42.73 -8.25
C THR A 134 -0.48 42.92 -7.60
N LEU A 135 -0.63 42.67 -6.31
CA LEU A 135 -1.94 42.65 -5.63
C LEU A 135 -2.63 44.02 -5.72
N SER A 136 -1.88 45.11 -5.59
CA SER A 136 -2.41 46.48 -5.76
C SER A 136 -3.04 46.70 -7.13
N ASP A 137 -2.51 46.05 -8.17
CA ASP A 137 -2.92 46.27 -9.56
C ASP A 137 -4.22 45.56 -9.91
N TYR A 138 -4.60 44.54 -9.14
CA TYR A 138 -5.77 43.69 -9.39
C TYR A 138 -6.83 43.74 -8.28
N LYS A 139 -6.62 44.56 -7.25
CA LYS A 139 -7.56 44.70 -6.13
C LYS A 139 -8.97 45.08 -6.59
N GLU A 140 -9.08 45.96 -7.59
CA GLU A 140 -10.36 46.38 -8.17
C GLU A 140 -11.07 45.27 -8.96
N GLN A 141 -10.31 44.30 -9.50
CA GLN A 141 -10.85 43.11 -10.16
C GLN A 141 -11.20 42.00 -9.15
N GLY A 142 -11.10 42.30 -7.84
CA GLY A 142 -11.46 41.39 -6.77
C GLY A 142 -10.36 40.39 -6.41
N VAL A 143 -9.10 40.65 -6.79
CA VAL A 143 -7.98 39.82 -6.33
C VAL A 143 -7.66 40.17 -4.86
N THR A 144 -7.50 39.16 -4.00
CA THR A 144 -7.32 39.34 -2.55
C THR A 144 -6.17 38.52 -1.99
N GLU A 145 -5.54 38.97 -0.90
CA GLU A 145 -4.51 38.16 -0.22
C GLU A 145 -5.08 36.85 0.32
N ALA A 146 -6.34 36.85 0.77
CA ALA A 146 -6.99 35.65 1.30
C ALA A 146 -7.11 34.53 0.26
N GLU A 147 -7.44 34.86 -1.00
CA GLU A 147 -7.52 33.84 -2.05
C GLU A 147 -6.13 33.32 -2.46
N LEU A 148 -5.11 34.18 -2.43
CA LEU A 148 -3.73 33.80 -2.76
C LEU A 148 -3.13 32.92 -1.67
N ALA A 149 -3.48 33.18 -0.40
CA ALA A 149 -3.17 32.32 0.72
C ALA A 149 -3.86 30.96 0.59
N ALA A 150 -5.17 30.93 0.33
CA ALA A 150 -5.91 29.68 0.14
C ALA A 150 -5.36 28.83 -1.02
N LEU A 151 -4.98 29.48 -2.14
CA LEU A 151 -4.35 28.81 -3.28
C LEU A 151 -2.96 28.27 -2.93
N ALA A 152 -2.19 28.97 -2.10
CA ALA A 152 -0.90 28.49 -1.61
C ALA A 152 -1.06 27.28 -0.69
N ASP A 153 -2.00 27.34 0.26
CA ASP A 153 -2.28 26.26 1.20
C ASP A 153 -2.75 24.99 0.47
N LEU A 154 -3.61 25.15 -0.54
CA LEU A 154 -4.05 24.05 -1.39
C LEU A 154 -2.89 23.42 -2.18
N ASN A 155 -1.90 24.24 -2.57
CA ASN A 155 -0.72 23.78 -3.31
C ASN A 155 0.24 22.99 -2.42
N GLU A 156 0.35 23.35 -1.14
CA GLU A 156 1.11 22.56 -0.16
C GLU A 156 0.38 21.25 0.19
N GLN A 157 -0.95 21.26 0.36
CA GLN A 157 -1.73 20.03 0.51
C GLN A 157 -1.57 19.07 -0.68
N PHE A 158 -1.50 19.62 -1.90
CA PHE A 158 -1.22 18.82 -3.09
C PHE A 158 0.18 18.19 -3.06
N LEU A 159 1.19 18.92 -2.57
CA LEU A 159 2.54 18.39 -2.40
C LEU A 159 2.59 17.28 -1.34
N ASP A 160 1.89 17.47 -0.22
CA ASP A 160 1.80 16.45 0.83
C ASP A 160 1.13 15.17 0.29
N ALA A 161 0.04 15.29 -0.46
CA ALA A 161 -0.62 14.15 -1.09
C ALA A 161 0.27 13.41 -2.11
N LEU A 162 1.18 14.12 -2.80
CA LEU A 162 2.18 13.50 -3.68
C LEU A 162 3.17 12.65 -2.87
N HIS A 163 3.65 13.17 -1.74
CA HIS A 163 4.55 12.43 -0.86
C HIS A 163 3.87 11.20 -0.26
N GLU A 164 2.64 11.34 0.22
CA GLU A 164 1.87 10.21 0.76
C GLU A 164 1.66 9.09 -0.28
N GLN A 165 1.33 9.45 -1.53
CA GLN A 165 1.20 8.47 -2.61
C GLN A 165 2.54 7.76 -2.87
N GLN A 166 3.63 8.51 -2.95
CA GLN A 166 4.96 7.95 -3.20
C GLN A 166 5.43 7.03 -2.05
N ASP A 167 5.15 7.41 -0.81
CA ASP A 167 5.48 6.61 0.37
C ASP A 167 4.69 5.30 0.38
N ALA A 168 3.39 5.34 0.04
CA ALA A 168 2.56 4.14 -0.07
C ALA A 168 3.05 3.18 -1.17
N GLU A 169 3.50 3.70 -2.32
CA GLU A 169 4.10 2.88 -3.39
C GLU A 169 5.39 2.20 -2.93
N ASN A 170 6.25 2.91 -2.19
CA ASN A 170 7.50 2.38 -1.65
C ASN A 170 7.24 1.33 -0.57
N GLU A 171 6.31 1.61 0.35
CA GLU A 171 5.92 0.71 1.43
C GLU A 171 5.27 -0.56 0.88
N SER A 172 4.49 -0.44 -0.20
CA SER A 172 3.83 -1.57 -0.83
C SER A 172 4.79 -2.69 -1.28
N TYR A 173 5.92 -2.30 -1.86
CA TYR A 173 6.95 -3.25 -2.23
C TYR A 173 7.53 -3.99 -1.01
N SER A 174 7.82 -3.25 0.06
CA SER A 174 8.36 -3.80 1.32
C SER A 174 7.38 -4.75 1.98
N THR A 175 6.10 -4.37 2.03
CA THR A 175 5.02 -5.15 2.64
C THR A 175 4.79 -6.46 1.90
N THR A 176 4.83 -6.44 0.55
CA THR A 176 4.73 -7.67 -0.25
C THR A 176 5.83 -8.68 0.09
N GLN A 177 7.08 -8.21 0.18
CA GLN A 177 8.22 -9.08 0.54
C GLN A 177 8.13 -9.57 1.99
N THR A 178 7.66 -8.72 2.90
CA THR A 178 7.48 -9.06 4.32
C THR A 178 6.39 -10.12 4.48
N ARG A 179 5.27 -9.97 3.78
CA ARG A 179 4.17 -10.93 3.79
C ARG A 179 4.57 -12.28 3.20
N LEU A 180 5.34 -12.28 2.11
CA LEU A 180 5.89 -13.53 1.56
C LEU A 180 6.87 -14.22 2.52
N ARG A 181 7.71 -13.45 3.22
CA ARG A 181 8.60 -14.02 4.25
C ARG A 181 7.80 -14.66 5.38
N ALA A 182 6.75 -14.00 5.86
CA ALA A 182 5.87 -14.55 6.89
C ALA A 182 5.14 -15.81 6.41
N ALA A 183 4.64 -15.81 5.16
CA ALA A 183 4.03 -16.99 4.54
C ALA A 183 5.01 -18.18 4.48
N ASN A 184 6.26 -17.94 4.09
CA ASN A 184 7.29 -18.98 4.03
C ASN A 184 7.62 -19.53 5.43
N ALA A 185 7.76 -18.66 6.44
CA ALA A 185 7.99 -19.08 7.82
C ALA A 185 6.80 -19.89 8.40
N LEU A 186 5.58 -19.45 8.11
CA LEU A 186 4.36 -20.17 8.48
C LEU A 186 4.32 -21.57 7.83
N TYR A 187 4.62 -21.65 6.54
CA TYR A 187 4.63 -22.91 5.80
C TYR A 187 5.74 -23.86 6.28
N GLU A 188 6.91 -23.34 6.63
CA GLU A 188 8.01 -24.15 7.18
C GLU A 188 7.59 -24.84 8.48
N GLU A 189 7.02 -24.09 9.42
CA GLU A 189 6.56 -24.64 10.70
C GLU A 189 5.36 -25.59 10.51
N LEU A 190 4.41 -25.22 9.63
CA LEU A 190 3.28 -26.10 9.27
C LEU A 190 3.78 -27.44 8.70
N SER A 191 4.76 -27.39 7.80
CA SER A 191 5.35 -28.57 7.15
C SER A 191 6.01 -29.47 8.19
N TYR A 192 6.84 -28.89 9.06
CA TYR A 192 7.50 -29.63 10.13
C TYR A 192 6.50 -30.33 11.05
N LEU A 193 5.51 -29.59 11.58
CA LEU A 193 4.55 -30.15 12.53
C LEU A 193 3.64 -31.20 11.86
N SER A 194 3.33 -31.03 10.57
CA SER A 194 2.58 -32.01 9.80
C SER A 194 3.35 -33.30 9.55
N GLU A 195 4.67 -33.23 9.30
CA GLU A 195 5.51 -34.44 9.23
C GLU A 195 5.54 -35.19 10.56
N VAL A 196 5.58 -34.48 11.69
CA VAL A 196 5.47 -35.09 13.02
C VAL A 196 4.13 -35.82 13.17
N GLY A 197 3.01 -35.17 12.81
CA GLY A 197 1.68 -35.76 12.86
C GLY A 197 1.52 -36.99 11.97
N LYS A 198 1.98 -36.95 10.71
CA LYS A 198 1.98 -38.12 9.83
C LYS A 198 2.79 -39.27 10.43
N ALA A 199 3.99 -39.00 10.92
CA ALA A 199 4.87 -40.02 11.49
C ALA A 199 4.36 -40.60 12.83
N LEU A 200 3.45 -39.90 13.52
CA LEU A 200 2.77 -40.43 14.70
C LEU A 200 1.73 -41.48 14.33
N TYR A 201 0.99 -41.27 13.24
CA TYR A 201 -0.23 -42.03 12.95
C TYR A 201 -0.14 -42.99 11.77
N VAL A 202 0.94 -42.95 10.97
CA VAL A 202 1.13 -43.76 9.75
C VAL A 202 0.86 -45.26 9.92
N GLN A 203 1.08 -45.83 11.10
CA GLN A 203 0.85 -47.25 11.38
C GLN A 203 -0.36 -47.53 12.30
N THR A 204 -0.95 -46.49 12.89
CA THR A 204 -1.93 -46.66 13.98
C THR A 204 -3.30 -46.11 13.64
N ASP A 205 -3.38 -45.01 12.88
CA ASP A 205 -4.65 -44.33 12.59
C ASP A 205 -4.55 -43.60 11.24
N VAL A 206 -5.13 -44.22 10.19
CA VAL A 206 -5.12 -43.65 8.84
C VAL A 206 -5.90 -42.33 8.78
N THR A 207 -7.00 -42.21 9.52
CA THR A 207 -7.81 -40.98 9.51
C THR A 207 -7.05 -39.81 10.11
N LYS A 208 -6.33 -40.02 11.22
CA LYS A 208 -5.45 -39.00 11.77
C LYS A 208 -4.25 -38.74 10.87
N HIS A 209 -3.67 -39.75 10.23
CA HIS A 209 -2.58 -39.55 9.26
C HIS A 209 -2.99 -38.58 8.15
N GLU A 210 -4.14 -38.80 7.52
CA GLU A 210 -4.64 -37.95 6.43
C GLU A 210 -4.88 -36.50 6.87
N GLN A 211 -5.28 -36.28 8.13
CA GLN A 211 -5.43 -34.92 8.67
C GLN A 211 -4.13 -34.10 8.65
N TYR A 212 -2.97 -34.76 8.64
CA TYR A 212 -1.65 -34.12 8.59
C TYR A 212 -1.04 -34.09 7.19
N VAL A 213 -1.68 -34.63 6.16
CA VAL A 213 -1.22 -34.48 4.77
C VAL A 213 -1.47 -33.04 4.28
N ILE A 214 -0.44 -32.34 3.81
CA ILE A 214 -0.52 -30.96 3.28
C ILE A 214 -0.82 -30.96 1.78
N TYR A 215 -0.30 -31.96 1.05
CA TYR A 215 -0.49 -32.10 -0.39
C TYR A 215 -0.88 -33.53 -0.74
N ASP A 216 -1.92 -33.66 -1.56
CA ASP A 216 -2.34 -34.94 -2.14
C ASP A 216 -1.28 -35.53 -3.09
N LYS A 217 -0.38 -34.68 -3.60
CA LYS A 217 0.80 -35.07 -4.40
C LYS A 217 1.99 -34.22 -3.97
N VAL A 218 3.11 -34.86 -3.60
CA VAL A 218 4.37 -34.18 -3.31
C VAL A 218 4.70 -33.25 -4.49
N PRO A 219 4.84 -31.93 -4.26
CA PRO A 219 5.23 -31.01 -5.33
C PRO A 219 6.60 -31.42 -5.85
N ALA A 220 6.78 -31.48 -7.17
CA ALA A 220 8.09 -31.74 -7.74
C ALA A 220 9.10 -30.71 -7.18
N PRO A 221 10.32 -31.13 -6.81
CA PRO A 221 11.34 -30.18 -6.37
C PRO A 221 11.56 -29.15 -7.47
N LYS A 222 11.45 -27.87 -7.13
CA LYS A 222 11.81 -26.78 -8.04
C LYS A 222 13.32 -26.89 -8.31
N GLN A 223 13.68 -27.15 -9.56
CA GLN A 223 15.06 -27.15 -10.06
C GLN A 223 15.61 -25.72 -10.11
#